data_AF-A0A9P6M256-F1
#
_entry.id   AF-A0A9P6M256-F1
#
_cell.length_a   1.000
_cell.length_b   1.000
_cell.length_c   1.000
_cell.angle_alpha   90.00
_cell.angle_beta   90.00
_cell.angle_gamma   90.00
#
_symmetry.space_group_name_H-M   'P 1'
#
loop_
_entity.id
_entity.type
_entity.pdbx_description
1 polymer ?
#
loop_
_entity_poly.entity_id
_entity_poly.type
_entity_poly.pdbx_seq_one_letter_code
_entity_poly.pdbx_strand_id
1 'polypeptide(L)'
;MSDTSNTAMTTRKGYTFCYYVSGHGFGHATRVNQIITELLKSTRIDPATQQAISLHTIYIVSDAPQFIFQDVIALGAIYRNAKVDAGVVQPLAYSVDREKTIEGVKNFLARREEMIQLEVTWLAQVGADCVLADAPFLP
;
A
#
# COMPACT_ATOMS: atom_id res chain seq x y z
N MET A 1 -51.55 -14.39 4.87
CA MET A 1 -51.06 -13.03 4.57
C MET A 1 -49.57 -13.05 4.79
N SER A 2 -48.84 -12.75 3.72
CA SER A 2 -47.41 -12.90 3.52
C SER A 2 -46.63 -11.73 4.11
N ASP A 3 -45.77 -11.99 5.10
CA ASP A 3 -44.69 -11.08 5.48
C ASP A 3 -43.37 -11.62 4.90
N THR A 4 -43.17 -11.37 3.62
CA THR A 4 -41.84 -11.39 2.98
C THR A 4 -41.09 -10.15 3.46
N SER A 5 -40.35 -10.27 4.56
CA SER A 5 -39.37 -9.28 4.97
C SER A 5 -38.26 -9.24 3.92
N ASN A 6 -38.36 -8.26 3.02
CA ASN A 6 -37.36 -7.90 2.03
C ASN A 6 -36.17 -7.26 2.75
N THR A 7 -35.30 -8.08 3.36
CA THR A 7 -33.99 -7.63 3.82
C THR A 7 -33.16 -7.39 2.57
N ALA A 8 -33.19 -6.17 2.05
CA ALA A 8 -32.28 -5.74 0.99
C ALA A 8 -30.86 -6.08 1.46
N MET A 9 -30.25 -7.09 0.84
CA MET A 9 -28.84 -7.43 1.06
C MET A 9 -28.03 -6.22 0.63
N THR A 10 -27.66 -5.35 1.58
CA THR A 10 -26.74 -4.25 1.36
C THR A 10 -25.43 -4.88 0.86
N THR A 11 -25.18 -4.76 -0.43
CA THR A 11 -23.94 -5.23 -1.05
C THR A 11 -22.80 -4.42 -0.43
N ARG A 12 -21.88 -5.10 0.25
CA ARG A 12 -20.73 -4.44 0.87
C ARG A 12 -19.89 -3.83 -0.25
N LYS A 13 -19.73 -2.50 -0.26
CA LYS A 13 -18.88 -1.80 -1.23
C LYS A 13 -17.42 -2.24 -1.03
N GLY A 14 -16.74 -2.55 -2.14
CA GLY A 14 -15.30 -2.73 -2.18
C GLY A 14 -14.57 -1.40 -2.23
N TYR A 15 -13.36 -1.34 -1.67
CA TYR A 15 -12.55 -0.12 -1.64
C TYR A 15 -11.19 -0.39 -2.27
N THR A 16 -10.62 0.64 -2.89
CA THR A 16 -9.23 0.66 -3.37
C THR A 16 -8.35 1.37 -2.34
N PHE A 17 -7.46 0.60 -1.70
CA PHE A 17 -6.47 1.10 -0.76
C PHE A 17 -5.11 1.25 -1.44
N CYS A 18 -4.43 2.37 -1.20
CA CYS A 18 -3.04 2.57 -1.58
C CYS A 18 -2.20 2.68 -0.31
N TYR A 19 -1.47 1.60 0.01
CA TYR A 19 -0.65 1.51 1.22
C TYR A 19 0.80 1.86 0.89
N TYR A 20 1.25 3.03 1.33
CA TYR A 20 2.62 3.50 1.25
C TYR A 20 3.43 2.85 2.37
N VAL A 21 4.43 2.07 1.97
CA VAL A 21 5.27 1.24 2.84
C VAL A 21 6.71 1.70 2.77
N SER A 22 7.30 2.19 3.87
CA SER A 22 8.70 2.60 3.90
C SER A 22 9.62 1.40 3.64
N GLY A 23 10.65 1.62 2.81
CA GLY A 23 11.75 0.66 2.63
C GLY A 23 12.68 0.52 3.84
N HIS A 24 12.54 1.40 4.85
CA HIS A 24 13.44 1.42 6.01
C HIS A 24 13.02 0.43 7.09
N GLY A 25 13.48 -0.81 6.92
CA GLY A 25 13.43 -1.84 7.94
C GLY A 25 12.32 -2.87 7.73
N PHE A 26 12.71 -4.15 7.76
CA PHE A 26 11.82 -5.30 7.60
C PHE A 26 10.66 -5.34 8.62
N GLY A 27 10.80 -4.66 9.78
CA GLY A 27 9.78 -4.60 10.82
C GLY A 27 8.52 -3.81 10.42
N HIS A 28 8.64 -2.79 9.58
CA HIS A 28 7.48 -2.04 9.08
C HIS A 28 6.69 -2.88 8.08
N ALA A 29 7.39 -3.40 7.07
CA ALA A 29 6.78 -4.22 6.01
C ALA A 29 6.09 -5.49 6.55
N THR A 30 6.68 -6.17 7.54
CA THR A 30 6.05 -7.36 8.15
C THR A 30 4.73 -7.07 8.86
N ARG A 31 4.61 -5.93 9.56
CA ARG A 31 3.34 -5.52 10.19
C ARG A 31 2.31 -5.12 9.15
N VAL A 32 2.74 -4.39 8.12
CA VAL A 32 1.87 -4.02 6.99
C VAL A 32 1.33 -5.26 6.28
N ASN A 33 2.17 -6.28 6.06
CA ASN A 33 1.72 -7.55 5.46
C ASN A 33 0.58 -8.21 6.24
N GLN A 34 0.61 -8.16 7.58
CA GLN A 34 -0.48 -8.70 8.39
C GLN A 34 -1.78 -7.92 8.17
N ILE A 35 -1.72 -6.59 8.15
CA ILE A 35 -2.89 -5.74 7.90
C ILE A 35 -3.46 -6.03 6.50
N ILE A 36 -2.60 -6.08 5.48
CA ILE A 36 -2.99 -6.38 4.09
C ILE A 36 -3.64 -7.77 4.02
N THR A 37 -3.06 -8.76 4.68
CA THR A 37 -3.61 -10.12 4.73
C THR A 37 -5.03 -10.12 5.28
N GLU A 38 -5.28 -9.44 6.41
CA GLU A 38 -6.63 -9.35 6.99
C GLU A 38 -7.62 -8.61 6.10
N LEU A 39 -7.19 -7.53 5.43
CA LEU A 39 -8.04 -6.82 4.46
C LEU A 39 -8.41 -7.71 3.27
N LEU A 40 -7.45 -8.50 2.75
CA LEU A 40 -7.69 -9.37 1.60
C LEU A 40 -8.64 -10.54 1.89
N LYS A 41 -8.73 -10.99 3.15
CA LYS A 41 -9.66 -12.06 3.57
C LYS A 41 -11.13 -11.71 3.38
N SER A 42 -11.49 -10.42 3.32
CA SER A 42 -12.84 -10.02 2.95
C SER A 42 -13.04 -10.29 1.46
N THR A 43 -13.93 -11.22 1.11
CA THR A 43 -14.15 -11.63 -0.28
C THR A 43 -15.55 -11.30 -0.80
N ARG A 44 -15.67 -11.30 -2.12
CA ARG A 44 -16.93 -11.26 -2.86
C ARG A 44 -16.87 -12.25 -4.01
N ILE A 45 -18.02 -12.64 -4.54
CA ILE A 45 -18.09 -13.43 -5.77
C ILE A 45 -17.90 -12.49 -6.96
N ASP A 46 -16.93 -12.82 -7.81
CA ASP A 46 -16.77 -12.18 -9.10
C ASP A 46 -17.92 -12.61 -10.03
N PRO A 47 -18.77 -11.69 -10.52
CA PRO A 47 -19.86 -12.03 -11.42
C PRO A 47 -19.40 -12.71 -12.72
N ALA A 48 -18.19 -12.41 -13.21
CA ALA A 48 -17.69 -12.91 -14.48
C ALA A 48 -17.11 -14.33 -14.36
N THR A 49 -16.32 -14.58 -13.33
CA THR A 49 -15.62 -15.86 -13.16
C THR A 49 -16.32 -16.81 -12.18
N GLN A 50 -17.29 -16.32 -11.40
CA GLN A 50 -17.97 -17.02 -10.30
C GLN A 50 -17.00 -17.49 -9.20
N GLN A 51 -15.79 -16.91 -9.13
CA GLN A 51 -14.79 -17.21 -8.12
C GLN A 51 -14.84 -16.21 -6.97
N ALA A 52 -14.44 -16.65 -5.78
CA ALA A 52 -14.22 -15.74 -4.67
C ALA A 52 -12.96 -14.91 -4.93
N ILE A 53 -13.13 -13.59 -5.02
CA ILE A 53 -12.05 -12.61 -5.15
C ILE A 53 -12.05 -11.71 -3.93
N SER A 54 -10.94 -11.02 -3.67
CA SER A 54 -10.95 -10.01 -2.61
C SER A 54 -11.99 -8.93 -2.89
N LEU A 55 -12.69 -8.50 -1.84
CA LEU A 55 -13.63 -7.39 -1.87
C LEU A 55 -12.89 -6.06 -2.06
N HIS A 56 -11.66 -5.97 -1.55
CA HIS A 56 -10.84 -4.77 -1.58
C HIS A 56 -9.70 -4.94 -2.60
N THR A 57 -9.34 -3.85 -3.27
CA THR A 57 -8.12 -3.78 -4.07
C THR A 57 -7.06 -3.10 -3.23
N ILE A 58 -5.86 -3.67 -3.15
CA ILE A 58 -4.78 -3.13 -2.32
C ILE A 58 -3.54 -2.96 -3.17
N TYR A 59 -3.09 -1.71 -3.30
CA TYR A 59 -1.80 -1.36 -3.87
C TYR A 59 -0.79 -1.18 -2.75
N ILE A 60 0.36 -1.83 -2.88
CA ILE A 60 1.53 -1.63 -2.02
C ILE A 60 2.48 -0.70 -2.76
N VAL A 61 2.73 0.48 -2.21
CA VAL A 61 3.58 1.50 -2.81
C VAL A 61 4.86 1.59 -1.98
N SER A 62 5.98 1.07 -2.50
CA SER A 62 7.21 0.96 -1.72
C SER A 62 8.45 0.86 -2.59
N ASP A 63 9.61 1.23 -2.04
CA ASP A 63 10.92 0.93 -2.60
C ASP A 63 11.62 -0.25 -1.89
N ALA A 64 10.98 -0.86 -0.89
CA ALA A 64 11.47 -2.08 -0.28
C ALA A 64 11.53 -3.23 -1.31
N PRO A 65 12.46 -4.18 -1.18
CA PRO A 65 12.51 -5.35 -2.04
C PRO A 65 11.16 -6.08 -2.14
N GLN A 66 10.66 -6.30 -3.36
CA GLN A 66 9.35 -6.91 -3.61
C GLN A 66 9.18 -8.27 -2.92
N PHE A 67 10.27 -9.03 -2.75
CA PHE A 67 10.23 -10.33 -2.08
C PHE A 67 9.73 -10.25 -0.64
N ILE A 68 9.67 -9.08 -0.01
CA ILE A 68 9.12 -8.91 1.34
C ILE A 68 7.59 -8.98 1.31
N PHE A 69 6.96 -8.68 0.17
CA PHE A 69 5.50 -8.64 -0.02
C PHE A 69 4.98 -9.86 -0.77
N GLN A 70 5.80 -10.86 -1.04
CA GLN A 70 5.47 -12.04 -1.83
C GLN A 70 4.20 -12.76 -1.34
N ASP A 71 4.03 -12.89 -0.03
CA ASP A 71 2.88 -13.60 0.55
C ASP A 71 1.57 -12.85 0.28
N VAL A 72 1.56 -11.53 0.46
CA VAL A 72 0.38 -10.70 0.21
C VAL A 72 0.11 -10.47 -1.27
N ILE A 73 1.16 -10.48 -2.11
CA ILE A 73 1.03 -10.47 -3.57
C ILE A 73 0.36 -11.77 -4.03
N ALA A 74 0.75 -12.92 -3.48
CA ALA A 74 0.12 -14.19 -3.77
C ALA A 74 -1.36 -14.23 -3.36
N LEU A 75 -1.76 -13.43 -2.36
CA LEU A 75 -3.15 -13.24 -1.95
C LEU A 75 -3.93 -12.21 -2.79
N GLY A 76 -3.28 -11.51 -3.71
CA GLY A 76 -3.92 -10.57 -4.64
C GLY A 76 -3.60 -9.09 -4.43
N ALA A 77 -2.66 -8.74 -3.52
CA ALA A 77 -2.15 -7.36 -3.46
C ALA A 77 -1.30 -7.02 -4.70
N ILE A 78 -1.29 -5.75 -5.08
CA ILE A 78 -0.58 -5.26 -6.26
C ILE A 78 0.61 -4.42 -5.80
N TYR A 79 1.82 -4.87 -6.08
CA TYR A 79 3.03 -4.11 -5.76
C TYR A 79 3.36 -3.08 -6.84
N ARG A 80 3.64 -1.85 -6.40
CA ARG A 80 4.15 -0.74 -7.21
C ARG A 80 5.46 -0.26 -6.59
N ASN A 81 6.54 -0.36 -7.37
CA ASN A 81 7.81 0.21 -6.96
C ASN A 81 7.76 1.75 -7.05
N ALA A 82 7.89 2.42 -5.91
CA ALA A 82 7.96 3.87 -5.84
C ALA A 82 8.76 4.30 -4.62
N LYS A 83 9.57 5.36 -4.76
CA LYS A 83 10.34 5.89 -3.65
C LYS A 83 9.46 6.78 -2.77
N VAL A 84 9.15 6.28 -1.57
CA VAL A 84 8.24 6.95 -0.62
C VAL A 84 8.97 7.56 0.59
N ASP A 85 10.26 7.26 0.74
CA ASP A 85 11.11 7.76 1.83
C ASP A 85 12.53 8.05 1.31
N ALA A 86 13.16 9.07 1.90
CA ALA A 86 14.57 9.38 1.68
C ALA A 86 15.49 8.34 2.35
N GLY A 87 15.09 7.88 3.54
CA GLY A 87 15.80 6.88 4.29
C GLY A 87 17.01 7.31 5.08
N VAL A 88 17.61 6.32 5.75
CA VAL A 88 18.89 6.48 6.45
C VAL A 88 19.96 5.66 5.74
N VAL A 89 21.09 6.30 5.44
CA VAL A 89 22.24 5.62 4.84
C VAL A 89 23.03 4.93 5.94
N GLN A 90 22.98 3.60 5.96
CA GLN A 90 23.62 2.75 6.96
C GLN A 90 24.61 1.78 6.29
N PRO A 91 25.88 2.17 6.10
CA PRO A 91 26.87 1.27 5.52
C PRO A 91 27.14 0.03 6.39
N LEU A 92 26.90 0.11 7.70
CA LEU A 92 26.99 -1.00 8.65
C LEU A 92 25.77 -1.00 9.58
N ALA A 93 25.45 -2.16 10.16
CA ALA A 93 24.25 -2.36 11.00
C ALA A 93 24.12 -1.38 12.19
N TYR A 94 25.23 -0.81 12.66
CA TYR A 94 25.27 0.13 13.79
C TYR A 94 25.95 1.46 13.46
N SER A 95 26.17 1.75 12.17
CA SER A 95 26.84 2.98 11.74
C SER A 95 25.97 3.73 10.74
N VAL A 96 25.62 4.97 11.10
CA VAL A 96 24.86 5.88 10.26
C VAL A 96 25.82 6.85 9.58
N ASP A 97 25.75 6.93 8.26
CA ASP A 97 26.40 7.99 7.49
C ASP A 97 25.48 9.20 7.48
N ARG A 98 25.74 10.13 8.41
CA ARG A 98 24.88 11.31 8.63
C ARG A 98 24.92 12.27 7.45
N GLU A 99 26.09 12.45 6.84
CA GLU A 99 26.26 13.38 5.72
C GLU A 99 25.46 12.89 4.51
N LYS A 100 25.63 11.61 4.14
CA LYS A 100 24.85 11.03 3.03
C LYS A 100 23.36 10.94 3.34
N THR A 101 22.98 10.73 4.59
CA THR A 101 21.57 10.74 5.00
C THR A 101 20.97 12.14 4.78
N ILE A 102 21.66 13.20 5.20
CA ILE A 102 21.20 14.58 5.00
C ILE A 102 21.13 14.93 3.51
N GLU A 103 22.13 14.53 2.73
CA GLU A 103 22.13 14.71 1.28
C GLU A 103 20.95 13.98 0.62
N GLY A 104 20.68 12.74 1.04
CA GLY A 104 19.53 11.95 0.62
C GLY A 104 18.20 12.65 0.88
N VAL A 105 18.02 13.20 2.08
CA VAL A 105 16.82 13.98 2.45
C VAL A 105 16.69 15.23 1.60
N LYS A 106 17.78 15.99 1.39
CA LYS A 106 17.76 17.19 0.52
C LYS A 106 17.35 16.85 -0.90
N ASN A 107 17.94 15.80 -1.47
CA ASN A 107 17.65 15.35 -2.83
C ASN A 107 16.23 14.77 -2.99
N PHE A 108 15.67 14.21 -1.91
CA PHE A 108 14.28 13.76 -1.89
C PHE A 108 13.33 14.95 -1.83
N LEU A 109 13.56 15.90 -0.91
CA LEU A 109 12.74 17.11 -0.76
C LEU A 109 12.79 18.03 -1.99
N ALA A 110 13.93 18.11 -2.68
CA ALA A 110 14.06 18.89 -3.91
C ALA A 110 13.13 18.41 -5.03
N ARG A 111 12.69 17.15 -4.99
CA ARG A 111 11.78 16.53 -5.97
C ARG A 111 10.34 16.37 -5.44
N ARG A 112 10.04 16.91 -4.27
CA ARG A 112 8.76 16.71 -3.57
C ARG A 112 7.55 17.06 -4.45
N GLU A 113 7.56 18.23 -5.08
CA GLU A 113 6.43 18.69 -5.89
C GLU A 113 6.17 17.79 -7.11
N GLU A 114 7.24 17.36 -7.78
CA GLU A 114 7.16 16.40 -8.89
C GLU A 114 6.58 15.06 -8.42
N MET A 115 7.09 14.53 -7.30
CA MET A 115 6.61 13.26 -6.74
C MET A 115 5.13 13.35 -6.36
N ILE A 116 4.71 14.42 -5.67
CA ILE A 116 3.30 14.62 -5.30
C ILE A 116 2.41 14.69 -6.53
N GLN A 117 2.81 15.41 -7.57
CA GLN A 117 1.99 15.52 -8.79
C GLN A 117 1.83 14.16 -9.49
N LEU A 118 2.89 13.35 -9.52
CA LEU A 118 2.84 11.98 -10.05
C LEU A 118 1.91 11.10 -9.20
N GLU A 119 2.00 11.19 -7.87
CA GLU A 119 1.15 10.41 -6.97
C GLU A 119 -0.32 10.82 -7.06
N VAL A 120 -0.64 12.12 -7.09
CA VAL A 120 -2.02 12.61 -7.27
C VAL A 120 -2.62 12.08 -8.57
N THR A 121 -1.84 12.13 -9.67
CA THR A 121 -2.28 11.62 -10.97
C THR A 121 -2.52 10.12 -10.92
N TRP A 122 -1.61 9.37 -10.31
CA TRP A 122 -1.71 7.93 -10.20
C TRP A 122 -2.86 7.47 -9.29
N LEU A 123 -3.04 8.09 -8.12
CA LEU A 123 -4.13 7.82 -7.19
C LEU A 123 -5.51 8.02 -7.86
N ALA A 124 -5.63 9.05 -8.69
CA ALA A 124 -6.84 9.28 -9.49
C ALA A 124 -7.06 8.18 -10.54
N GLN A 125 -5.99 7.73 -11.22
CA GLN A 125 -6.06 6.67 -12.23
C GLN A 125 -6.50 5.32 -11.67
N VAL A 126 -6.03 4.96 -10.48
CA VAL A 126 -6.41 3.69 -9.82
C VAL A 126 -7.74 3.79 -9.08
N GLY A 127 -8.34 4.97 -9.00
CA GLY A 127 -9.58 5.22 -8.27
C GLY A 127 -9.42 4.95 -6.77
N ALA A 128 -8.34 5.45 -6.16
CA ALA A 128 -8.05 5.25 -4.74
C ALA A 128 -9.18 5.82 -3.86
N ASP A 129 -9.76 5.00 -2.99
CA ASP A 129 -10.72 5.44 -1.98
C ASP A 129 -10.00 5.88 -0.69
N CYS A 130 -8.83 5.30 -0.39
CA CYS A 130 -8.10 5.57 0.84
C CYS A 130 -6.58 5.37 0.67
N VAL A 131 -5.80 6.33 1.19
CA VAL A 131 -4.35 6.24 1.32
C VAL A 131 -4.00 5.82 2.75
N LEU A 132 -3.21 4.76 2.88
CA LEU A 132 -2.65 4.28 4.14
C LEU A 132 -1.15 4.53 4.12
N ALA A 133 -0.57 4.99 5.22
CA ALA A 133 0.85 5.35 5.28
C ALA A 133 1.48 4.73 6.54
N ASP A 134 2.49 3.88 6.36
CA ASP A 134 3.19 3.19 7.46
C ASP A 134 4.37 3.99 8.04
N ALA A 135 4.13 5.22 8.47
CA ALA A 135 5.21 6.14 8.83
C ALA A 135 6.27 6.37 7.72
N PRO A 136 5.89 6.61 6.44
CA PRO A 136 6.79 7.28 5.52
C PRO A 136 6.93 8.76 5.90
N PHE A 137 8.05 9.36 5.50
CA PHE A 137 8.36 10.78 5.70
C PHE A 137 7.34 11.72 5.02
N LEU A 138 6.55 11.25 4.03
CA LEU A 138 5.44 11.96 3.36
C LEU A 138 4.36 10.97 2.85
N PRO A 139 3.05 11.25 3.00
CA PRO A 139 1.99 10.72 2.14
C PRO A 139 1.82 11.53 0.85
#